data_AF-A0A2N2FYI6-F1
#
_entry.id   AF-A0A2N2FYI6-F1
#
_cell.length_a   1.000
_cell.length_b   1.000
_cell.length_c   1.000
_cell.angle_alpha   90.00
_cell.angle_beta   90.00
_cell.angle_gamma   90.00
#
_symmetry.space_group_name_H-M   'P 1'
#
loop_
_entity.id
_entity.type
_entity.pdbx_description
1 polymer ?
#
loop_
_entity_poly.entity_id
_entity_poly.type
_entity_poly.pdbx_seq_one_letter_code
_entity_poly.pdbx_strand_id
1 'polypeptide(L)'
;MHDGNPKAKPIKGLCNHLIDLSQDNSKLLADIHATLKLFLGAQWQQFYVLPKENVPDIMPTLDGPEGQRVNADSFSFEEYSFSNREEIFDNDDQLPETVESEASTEAPWLFTTSALDQLKKVIARKKYQVIALAVILGLIGVGWYLFKLTSHPEKTVVKESTQSNTPAPVAVAPLAQDISSTQRPKTDVLPSFIPLAGHDQAFALQNPGWERYVGTGSEFRVFLSNGKIKAVQMLATNGHVISESRLKTILIELTGTDEYSISSHEQQFGFQVSRATVTPKSDLLIYRKESAVHAFVVSLD
;
A
#
# COMPACT_ATOMS: atom_id res chain seq x y z
N MET A 1 4.29 7.33 12.54
CA MET A 1 3.57 8.61 12.71
C MET A 1 4.48 9.56 13.47
N HIS A 2 4.62 10.79 12.98
CA HIS A 2 5.70 11.78 13.21
C HIS A 2 6.64 11.58 14.41
N ASP A 3 7.90 11.21 14.14
CA ASP A 3 9.01 11.40 15.07
C ASP A 3 10.00 12.40 14.46
N GLY A 4 9.98 13.62 14.96
CA GLY A 4 10.87 14.68 14.48
C GLY A 4 10.68 16.05 15.13
N ASN A 5 9.59 16.26 15.88
CA ASN A 5 9.42 17.49 16.63
C ASN A 5 8.74 17.22 17.99
N PRO A 6 9.46 17.30 19.13
CA PRO A 6 8.87 17.14 20.45
C PRO A 6 7.90 18.28 20.82
N LYS A 7 7.72 19.29 19.96
CA LYS A 7 6.66 20.30 20.07
C LYS A 7 5.41 19.96 19.25
N ALA A 8 5.42 18.92 18.42
CA ALA A 8 4.24 18.51 17.68
C ALA A 8 3.23 17.91 18.66
N LYS A 9 2.21 18.70 19.01
CA LYS A 9 1.10 18.21 19.83
C LYS A 9 0.21 17.33 18.95
N PRO A 10 -0.18 16.13 19.40
CA PRO A 10 -1.15 15.32 18.67
C PRO A 10 -2.45 16.12 18.53
N ILE A 11 -2.93 16.26 17.30
CA ILE A 11 -4.20 16.93 17.02
C ILE A 11 -5.31 15.96 17.44
N LYS A 12 -5.90 16.21 18.62
CA LYS A 12 -7.00 15.40 19.14
C LYS A 12 -8.17 15.43 18.15
N GLY A 13 -8.62 14.25 17.70
CA GLY A 13 -9.79 14.09 16.83
C GLY A 13 -9.50 13.80 15.36
N LEU A 14 -8.23 13.91 14.90
CA LEU A 14 -7.88 13.68 13.49
C LEU A 14 -8.29 12.27 13.01
N CYS A 15 -8.15 11.26 13.88
CA CYS A 15 -8.52 9.88 13.58
C CYS A 15 -10.05 9.62 13.61
N ASN A 16 -10.86 10.59 14.03
CA ASN A 16 -12.32 10.44 14.09
C ASN A 16 -13.00 10.84 12.78
N HIS A 17 -12.27 11.44 11.83
CA HIS A 17 -12.80 11.78 10.51
C HIS A 17 -12.44 10.64 9.56
N LEU A 18 -13.44 9.84 9.20
CA LEU A 18 -13.32 8.80 8.19
C LEU A 18 -13.39 9.46 6.81
N ILE A 19 -12.26 9.48 6.11
CA ILE A 19 -12.19 9.95 4.73
C ILE A 19 -12.42 8.74 3.83
N ASP A 20 -13.45 8.79 3.00
CA ASP A 20 -13.76 7.75 2.04
C ASP A 20 -12.79 7.82 0.85
N LEU A 21 -11.84 6.88 0.82
CA LEU A 21 -10.82 6.81 -0.23
C LEU A 21 -11.35 6.28 -1.57
N SER A 22 -12.63 5.85 -1.63
CA SER A 22 -13.24 5.36 -2.88
C SER A 22 -13.81 6.48 -3.76
N GLN A 23 -13.79 7.73 -3.28
CA GLN A 23 -14.32 8.87 -4.01
C GLN A 23 -13.39 9.35 -5.13
N ASP A 24 -13.95 10.13 -6.07
CA ASP A 24 -13.16 10.81 -7.09
C ASP A 24 -12.10 11.72 -6.46
N ASN A 25 -10.93 11.80 -7.10
CA ASN A 25 -9.77 12.54 -6.59
C ASN A 25 -10.10 13.99 -6.24
N SER A 26 -10.97 14.65 -7.00
CA SER A 26 -11.37 16.04 -6.72
C SER A 26 -12.14 16.16 -5.39
N LYS A 27 -13.04 15.22 -5.12
CA LYS A 27 -13.84 15.17 -3.88
C LYS A 27 -13.00 14.75 -2.68
N LEU A 28 -12.15 13.73 -2.85
CA LEU A 28 -11.24 13.28 -1.82
C LEU A 28 -10.32 14.43 -1.36
N LEU A 29 -9.79 15.20 -2.31
CA LEU A 29 -8.89 16.32 -2.02
C LEU A 29 -9.66 17.48 -1.34
N ALA A 30 -10.90 17.74 -1.76
CA ALA A 30 -11.78 18.70 -1.09
C ALA A 30 -12.11 18.29 0.36
N ASP A 31 -12.40 17.01 0.61
CA ASP A 31 -12.71 16.48 1.95
C ASP A 31 -11.49 16.50 2.87
N ILE A 32 -10.31 16.13 2.36
CA ILE A 32 -9.05 16.28 3.11
C ILE A 32 -8.81 17.75 3.43
N HIS A 33 -9.01 18.65 2.46
CA HIS A 33 -8.79 20.08 2.64
C HIS A 33 -9.77 20.67 3.67
N ALA A 34 -11.05 20.32 3.60
CA ALA A 34 -12.07 20.74 4.56
C ALA A 34 -11.77 20.22 5.97
N THR A 35 -11.38 18.94 6.09
CA THR A 35 -11.02 18.31 7.36
C THR A 35 -9.80 19.00 7.99
N LEU A 36 -8.74 19.23 7.22
CA LEU A 36 -7.55 19.92 7.70
C LEU A 36 -7.84 21.38 8.09
N LYS A 37 -8.65 22.09 7.30
CA LYS A 37 -9.08 23.45 7.61
C LYS A 37 -9.90 23.51 8.91
N LEU A 38 -10.76 22.52 9.16
CA LEU A 38 -11.51 22.39 10.41
C LEU A 38 -10.58 22.17 11.61
N PHE A 39 -9.56 21.31 11.48
CA PHE A 39 -8.61 21.02 12.56
C PHE A 39 -7.65 22.16 12.88
N LEU A 40 -7.19 22.87 11.85
CA LEU A 40 -6.18 23.92 11.99
C LEU A 40 -6.80 25.31 12.23
N GLY A 41 -8.08 25.49 11.93
CA GLY A 41 -8.83 26.73 12.14
C GLY A 41 -8.11 27.92 11.49
N ALA A 42 -7.93 29.00 12.27
CA ALA A 42 -7.26 30.21 11.80
C ALA A 42 -5.78 30.01 11.42
N GLN A 43 -5.13 28.94 11.89
CA GLN A 43 -3.73 28.65 11.55
C GLN A 43 -3.57 28.04 10.15
N TRP A 44 -4.65 27.64 9.49
CA TRP A 44 -4.63 27.06 8.14
C TRP A 44 -3.86 27.93 7.13
N GLN A 45 -4.07 29.25 7.20
CA GLN A 45 -3.45 30.22 6.29
C GLN A 45 -1.92 30.33 6.44
N GLN A 46 -1.34 29.84 7.55
CA GLN A 46 0.11 29.86 7.75
C GLN A 46 0.83 28.68 7.09
N PHE A 47 0.12 27.57 6.90
CA PHE A 47 0.70 26.33 6.37
C PHE A 47 0.32 26.09 4.91
N TYR A 48 -0.83 26.60 4.48
CA TYR A 48 -1.30 26.42 3.13
C TYR A 48 -1.03 27.67 2.30
N VAL A 49 -0.03 27.58 1.43
CA VAL A 49 0.16 28.55 0.35
C VAL A 49 -0.66 28.06 -0.83
N LEU A 50 -1.72 28.79 -1.18
CA LEU A 50 -2.52 28.47 -2.35
C LEU A 50 -1.57 28.35 -3.55
N PRO A 51 -1.53 27.19 -4.24
CA PRO A 51 -0.73 27.05 -5.44
C PRO A 51 -1.13 28.19 -6.37
N LYS A 52 -0.16 29.03 -6.74
CA LYS A 52 -0.40 30.05 -7.75
C LYS A 52 -0.80 29.29 -9.00
N GLU A 53 -2.07 29.38 -9.34
CA GLU A 53 -2.58 28.89 -10.61
C GLU A 53 -1.76 29.65 -11.65
N ASN A 54 -0.85 28.93 -12.30
CA ASN A 54 -0.09 29.50 -13.40
C ASN A 54 -1.13 29.74 -14.49
N VAL A 55 -1.67 30.95 -14.52
CA VAL A 55 -2.44 31.44 -15.65
C VAL A 55 -1.51 31.23 -16.84
N PRO A 56 -1.85 30.32 -17.78
CA PRO A 56 -1.05 30.20 -18.98
C PRO A 56 -1.04 31.58 -19.62
N ASP A 57 0.15 32.14 -19.75
CA ASP A 57 0.40 33.43 -20.39
C ASP A 57 0.09 33.23 -21.88
N ILE A 58 -1.20 33.27 -22.23
CA ILE A 58 -1.66 33.25 -23.61
C ILE A 58 -1.40 34.65 -24.14
N MET A 59 -0.17 34.87 -24.62
CA MET A 59 0.15 35.99 -25.48
C MET A 59 -0.78 35.91 -26.72
N PRO A 60 -1.61 36.93 -26.99
CA PRO A 60 -2.30 37.02 -28.26
C PRO A 60 -1.26 37.43 -29.31
N THR A 61 -0.77 36.45 -30.08
CA THR A 61 -0.02 36.75 -31.30
C THR A 61 -1.03 37.15 -32.37
N LEU A 62 -0.99 38.44 -32.69
CA LEU A 62 -1.79 39.16 -33.67
C LEU A 62 -1.20 38.97 -35.09
N ASP A 63 -2.09 38.59 -36.02
CA ASP A 63 -2.14 38.81 -37.48
C ASP A 63 -1.03 38.40 -38.46
N GLY A 64 -1.45 37.59 -39.45
CA GLY A 64 -0.85 37.47 -40.79
C GLY A 64 -1.65 36.49 -41.70
N PRO A 65 -2.02 36.84 -42.96
CA PRO A 65 -3.29 36.43 -43.55
C PRO A 65 -3.24 35.29 -44.61
N GLU A 66 -4.45 34.81 -44.91
CA GLU A 66 -4.95 34.32 -46.22
C GLU A 66 -4.27 33.12 -46.91
N GLY A 67 -5.05 32.03 -47.03
CA GLY A 67 -4.68 30.83 -47.79
C GLY A 67 -5.81 29.81 -47.95
N GLN A 68 -6.93 30.26 -48.50
CA GLN A 68 -8.11 29.54 -48.98
C GLN A 68 -7.84 28.17 -49.65
N ARG A 69 -8.58 27.10 -49.28
CA ARG A 69 -9.46 26.29 -50.17
C ARG A 69 -9.99 24.97 -49.55
N VAL A 70 -11.30 24.98 -49.28
CA VAL A 70 -12.40 24.03 -49.59
C VAL A 70 -12.30 22.51 -49.34
N ASN A 71 -13.37 22.02 -48.66
CA ASN A 71 -14.08 20.71 -48.69
C ASN A 71 -14.04 19.98 -47.34
N ALA A 72 -15.07 20.09 -46.50
CA ALA A 72 -16.44 19.53 -46.60
C ALA A 72 -16.51 18.09 -46.06
N ASP A 73 -17.10 17.99 -44.87
CA ASP A 73 -17.93 16.91 -44.29
C ASP A 73 -17.60 16.78 -42.79
N SER A 74 -18.29 17.53 -41.93
CA SER A 74 -19.58 17.16 -41.35
C SER A 74 -19.45 15.99 -40.37
N PHE A 75 -19.34 16.28 -39.07
CA PHE A 75 -20.10 15.58 -38.04
C PHE A 75 -20.20 16.46 -36.79
N SER A 76 -21.42 16.92 -36.55
CA SER A 76 -21.89 17.70 -35.43
C SER A 76 -21.95 16.84 -34.16
N PHE A 77 -21.45 17.36 -33.04
CA PHE A 77 -22.00 17.00 -31.74
C PHE A 77 -22.00 18.21 -30.81
N GLU A 78 -23.16 18.41 -30.20
CA GLU A 78 -23.64 19.63 -29.56
C GLU A 78 -22.84 20.07 -28.34
N GLU A 79 -22.66 21.37 -28.35
CA GLU A 79 -22.26 22.31 -27.32
C GLU A 79 -23.29 22.34 -26.18
N TYR A 80 -22.84 22.12 -24.95
CA TYR A 80 -23.61 22.45 -23.75
C TYR A 80 -22.93 23.65 -23.07
N SER A 81 -23.46 24.83 -23.39
CA SER A 81 -23.18 26.10 -22.75
C SER A 81 -23.92 26.15 -21.41
N PHE A 82 -23.22 26.52 -20.33
CA PHE A 82 -23.87 26.97 -19.10
C PHE A 82 -23.34 28.38 -18.77
N SER A 83 -24.08 29.38 -19.23
CA SER A 83 -24.04 30.76 -18.73
C SER A 83 -24.98 30.89 -17.53
N ASN A 84 -24.46 31.43 -16.43
CA ASN A 84 -25.13 32.28 -15.44
C ASN A 84 -24.16 32.44 -14.25
N ARG A 85 -23.97 33.59 -13.60
CA ARG A 85 -24.58 34.92 -13.69
C ARG A 85 -23.73 35.82 -12.80
N GLU A 86 -23.65 37.09 -13.18
CA GLU A 86 -22.99 38.21 -12.50
C GLU A 86 -23.37 38.34 -11.01
N GLU A 87 -22.41 38.75 -10.19
CA GLU A 87 -22.68 39.75 -9.17
C GLU A 87 -21.53 40.75 -9.07
N ILE A 88 -21.91 42.00 -9.29
CA ILE A 88 -21.14 43.24 -9.27
C ILE A 88 -21.00 43.66 -7.80
N PHE A 89 -19.79 44.04 -7.38
CA PHE A 89 -19.64 44.97 -6.26
C PHE A 89 -18.50 45.94 -6.55
N ASP A 90 -18.91 47.17 -6.86
CA ASP A 90 -18.09 48.36 -6.91
C ASP A 90 -17.48 48.66 -5.54
N ASN A 91 -16.22 49.10 -5.54
CA ASN A 91 -15.74 50.17 -4.66
C ASN A 91 -14.40 50.69 -5.19
N ASP A 92 -14.50 51.72 -6.01
CA ASP A 92 -13.51 52.80 -6.09
C ASP A 92 -13.38 53.47 -4.70
N ASP A 93 -12.15 53.72 -4.24
CA ASP A 93 -11.68 55.11 -4.11
C ASP A 93 -10.24 55.22 -3.55
N GLN A 94 -9.49 56.07 -4.23
CA GLN A 94 -8.39 56.94 -3.76
C GLN A 94 -6.97 56.41 -3.54
N LEU A 95 -6.19 56.58 -4.63
CA LEU A 95 -4.85 57.17 -4.68
C LEU A 95 -4.84 58.62 -4.12
N PRO A 96 -3.68 59.17 -3.68
CA PRO A 96 -2.75 59.77 -4.65
C PRO A 96 -1.24 59.58 -4.38
N GLU A 97 -0.49 59.61 -5.49
CA GLU A 97 0.73 60.38 -5.81
C GLU A 97 1.75 60.69 -4.70
N THR A 98 3.05 60.84 -4.89
CA THR A 98 4.05 60.80 -5.98
C THR A 98 5.36 61.12 -5.22
N VAL A 99 6.53 60.72 -5.72
CA VAL A 99 7.78 61.53 -5.79
C VAL A 99 8.93 60.61 -6.20
N GLU A 100 9.44 60.88 -7.40
CA GLU A 100 10.73 60.47 -7.93
C GLU A 100 11.88 60.93 -7.04
N SER A 101 13.00 60.20 -7.03
CA SER A 101 14.32 60.82 -7.08
C SER A 101 15.41 59.81 -7.41
N GLU A 102 16.28 60.25 -8.32
CA GLU A 102 17.35 59.55 -8.99
C GLU A 102 18.60 59.28 -8.13
N ALA A 103 19.49 58.50 -8.75
CA ALA A 103 20.95 58.64 -8.75
C ALA A 103 21.81 57.84 -7.75
N SER A 104 22.54 56.88 -8.35
CA SER A 104 24.00 56.72 -8.32
C SER A 104 24.73 56.58 -6.97
N THR A 105 25.52 55.51 -6.79
CA THR A 105 27.01 55.54 -6.73
C THR A 105 27.56 54.13 -6.40
N GLU A 106 28.62 53.76 -7.12
CA GLU A 106 29.66 52.73 -6.91
C GLU A 106 30.12 52.59 -5.42
N ALA A 107 30.73 51.53 -4.85
CA ALA A 107 31.16 50.17 -5.21
C ALA A 107 31.48 49.37 -3.90
N PRO A 108 32.62 48.66 -3.69
CA PRO A 108 32.75 47.19 -3.77
C PRO A 108 33.41 46.53 -2.54
N TRP A 109 32.87 45.47 -1.88
CA TRP A 109 33.70 44.56 -1.06
C TRP A 109 33.14 43.14 -0.97
N LEU A 110 33.96 42.16 -1.40
CA LEU A 110 33.85 40.73 -1.12
C LEU A 110 34.50 40.42 0.24
N PHE A 111 33.79 39.74 1.16
CA PHE A 111 34.43 38.91 2.20
C PHE A 111 33.57 37.69 2.58
N THR A 112 34.27 36.63 2.96
CA THR A 112 33.94 35.20 2.88
C THR A 112 33.07 34.68 4.03
N THR A 113 31.92 34.08 3.72
CA THR A 113 31.01 33.44 4.71
C THR A 113 31.21 31.92 4.87
N SER A 114 32.12 31.30 4.10
CA SER A 114 32.22 29.84 3.96
C SER A 114 32.80 29.08 5.18
N ALA A 115 33.67 29.70 5.98
CA ALA A 115 34.39 28.99 7.05
C ALA A 115 33.56 28.71 8.32
N LEU A 116 32.55 29.56 8.61
CA LEU A 116 31.72 29.42 9.82
C LEU A 116 30.66 28.31 9.72
N ASP A 117 30.29 27.93 8.50
CA ASP A 117 29.29 26.88 8.26
C ASP A 117 29.85 25.47 8.38
N GLN A 118 31.15 25.28 8.10
CA GLN A 118 31.77 23.95 8.20
C GLN A 118 31.97 23.51 9.66
N LEU A 119 32.21 24.43 10.60
CA LEU A 119 32.42 24.11 12.02
C LEU A 119 31.11 23.69 12.73
N LYS A 120 29.96 24.27 12.35
CA LYS A 120 28.64 23.89 12.90
C LYS A 120 28.25 22.45 12.54
N LYS A 121 28.71 21.95 11.40
CA LYS A 121 28.35 20.62 10.87
C LYS A 121 28.99 19.45 11.64
N VAL A 122 30.15 19.67 12.26
CA VAL A 122 30.89 18.61 12.97
C VAL A 122 30.42 18.44 14.42
N ILE A 123 30.02 19.54 15.09
CA ILE A 123 29.52 19.50 16.48
C ILE A 123 28.12 18.88 16.57
N ALA A 124 27.32 18.97 15.49
CA ALA A 124 25.99 18.37 15.44
C ALA A 124 26.03 16.83 15.55
N ARG A 125 27.04 16.17 14.96
CA ARG A 125 27.07 14.69 14.84
C ARG A 125 27.22 13.95 16.17
N LYS A 126 27.94 14.52 17.15
CA LYS A 126 28.12 13.88 18.47
C LYS A 126 26.87 13.94 19.36
N LYS A 127 26.00 14.93 19.17
CA LYS A 127 24.75 15.06 19.93
C LYS A 127 23.70 14.04 19.49
N TYR A 128 23.65 13.70 18.21
CA TYR A 128 22.71 12.70 17.70
C TYR A 128 23.01 11.27 18.16
N GLN A 129 24.28 10.91 18.40
CA GLN A 129 24.62 9.57 18.90
C GLN A 129 24.14 9.32 20.33
N VAL A 130 24.22 10.31 21.22
CA VAL A 130 23.74 10.18 22.60
C VAL A 130 22.21 10.06 22.63
N ILE A 131 21.52 10.83 21.78
CA ILE A 131 20.06 10.77 21.66
C ILE A 131 19.63 9.40 21.11
N ALA A 132 20.32 8.86 20.10
CA ALA A 132 20.02 7.55 19.53
C ALA A 132 20.13 6.42 20.57
N LEU A 133 21.17 6.44 21.42
CA LEU A 133 21.34 5.45 22.49
C LEU A 133 20.24 5.56 23.57
N ALA A 134 19.83 6.78 23.93
CA ALA A 134 18.76 6.97 24.91
C ALA A 134 17.40 6.46 24.40
N VAL A 135 17.11 6.64 23.11
CA VAL A 135 15.88 6.14 22.47
C VAL A 135 15.85 4.61 22.48
N ILE A 136 16.96 3.95 22.11
CA ILE A 136 17.05 2.49 22.10
C ILE A 136 16.80 1.92 23.50
N LEU A 137 17.39 2.51 24.54
CA LEU A 137 17.16 2.07 25.93
C LEU A 137 15.71 2.29 26.39
N GLY A 138 15.06 3.39 25.99
CA GLY A 138 13.65 3.63 26.28
C GLY A 138 12.72 2.60 25.65
N LEU A 139 12.97 2.24 24.38
CA LEU A 139 12.17 1.23 23.66
C LEU A 139 12.29 -0.15 24.31
N ILE A 140 13.49 -0.53 24.76
CA ILE A 140 13.71 -1.80 25.47
C ILE A 140 12.92 -1.82 26.80
N GLY A 141 12.94 -0.72 27.55
CA GLY A 141 12.20 -0.61 28.82
C GLY A 141 10.67 -0.71 28.65
N VAL A 142 10.11 -0.04 27.65
CA VAL A 142 8.66 -0.07 27.36
C VAL A 142 8.24 -1.45 26.85
N GLY A 143 9.03 -2.07 25.96
CA GLY A 143 8.77 -3.42 25.47
C GLY A 143 8.74 -4.46 26.58
N TRP A 144 9.67 -4.37 27.53
CA TRP A 144 9.72 -5.28 28.68
C TRP A 144 8.53 -5.10 29.63
N TYR A 145 8.08 -3.85 29.84
CA TYR A 145 6.91 -3.56 30.67
C TYR A 145 5.62 -4.16 30.07
N LEU A 146 5.40 -4.01 28.77
CA LEU A 146 4.20 -4.54 28.09
C LEU A 146 4.18 -6.07 28.03
N PHE A 147 5.34 -6.72 27.85
CA PHE A 147 5.46 -8.17 27.87
C PHE A 147 5.05 -8.78 29.22
N LYS A 148 5.29 -8.05 30.32
CA LYS A 148 4.93 -8.53 31.65
C LYS A 148 3.42 -8.48 31.94
N LEU A 149 2.65 -7.61 31.25
CA LEU A 149 1.21 -7.50 31.46
C LEU A 149 0.39 -8.59 30.74
N THR A 150 0.96 -9.24 29.71
CA THR A 150 0.22 -10.16 28.83
C THR A 150 0.39 -11.65 29.19
N SER A 151 1.14 -11.97 30.24
CA SER A 151 1.40 -13.35 30.65
C SER A 151 0.35 -13.87 31.66
N HIS A 152 -0.88 -14.14 31.21
CA HIS A 152 -1.80 -15.03 31.93
C HIS A 152 -1.85 -16.39 31.21
N PRO A 153 -1.32 -17.48 31.81
CA PRO A 153 -1.37 -18.81 31.22
C PRO A 153 -2.75 -19.44 31.48
N GLU A 154 -3.63 -19.39 30.48
CA GLU A 154 -4.87 -20.15 30.51
C GLU A 154 -4.57 -21.62 30.15
N LYS A 155 -4.57 -22.49 31.17
CA LYS A 155 -4.51 -23.95 31.01
C LYS A 155 -5.92 -24.44 30.65
N THR A 156 -6.12 -24.83 29.40
CA THR A 156 -7.29 -25.63 29.01
C THR A 156 -6.83 -27.05 28.68
N VAL A 157 -7.07 -27.95 29.63
CA VAL A 157 -6.96 -29.41 29.47
C VAL A 157 -8.21 -29.88 28.71
N VAL A 158 -8.03 -30.37 27.48
CA VAL A 158 -9.08 -31.09 26.74
C VAL A 158 -8.84 -32.58 26.88
N LYS A 159 -9.84 -33.26 27.46
CA LYS A 159 -9.87 -34.71 27.67
C LYS A 159 -10.41 -35.39 26.41
N GLU A 160 -9.54 -36.14 25.76
CA GLU A 160 -9.78 -37.06 24.65
C GLU A 160 -10.70 -38.21 25.09
N SER A 161 -11.67 -38.58 24.24
CA SER A 161 -12.36 -39.87 24.34
C SER A 161 -12.57 -40.43 22.94
N THR A 162 -11.71 -41.40 22.63
CA THR A 162 -11.72 -42.25 21.46
C THR A 162 -12.85 -43.27 21.56
N GLN A 163 -13.67 -43.43 20.51
CA GLN A 163 -14.42 -44.67 20.32
C GLN A 163 -14.30 -45.15 18.87
N SER A 164 -13.50 -46.22 18.77
CA SER A 164 -13.34 -47.14 17.65
C SER A 164 -14.65 -47.86 17.34
N ASN A 165 -14.98 -48.01 16.06
CA ASN A 165 -15.83 -49.07 15.56
C ASN A 165 -15.45 -49.45 14.13
N THR A 166 -14.91 -50.66 13.99
CA THR A 166 -14.68 -51.42 12.75
C THR A 166 -15.68 -52.58 12.74
N PRO A 167 -16.34 -52.90 11.61
CA PRO A 167 -15.99 -54.12 10.83
C PRO A 167 -16.16 -53.92 9.31
N ALA A 168 -15.16 -54.21 8.46
CA ALA A 168 -14.80 -55.51 7.86
C ALA A 168 -15.05 -55.48 6.31
N PRO A 169 -14.32 -56.28 5.52
CA PRO A 169 -13.93 -55.94 4.15
C PRO A 169 -14.81 -56.57 3.08
N VAL A 170 -15.02 -55.86 1.96
CA VAL A 170 -15.51 -56.47 0.72
C VAL A 170 -14.49 -56.18 -0.39
N ALA A 171 -13.82 -57.25 -0.81
CA ALA A 171 -12.93 -57.28 -1.93
C ALA A 171 -13.74 -57.31 -3.24
N VAL A 172 -13.54 -56.32 -4.10
CA VAL A 172 -13.75 -56.45 -5.55
C VAL A 172 -12.71 -55.60 -6.28
N ALA A 173 -11.77 -56.27 -6.93
CA ALA A 173 -11.03 -55.76 -8.09
C ALA A 173 -11.43 -56.65 -9.29
N PRO A 174 -11.09 -56.34 -10.55
CA PRO A 174 -10.35 -55.19 -11.08
C PRO A 174 -11.01 -54.53 -12.32
N LEU A 175 -10.57 -53.34 -12.72
CA LEU A 175 -10.35 -53.05 -14.14
C LEU A 175 -9.30 -51.95 -14.27
N ALA A 176 -8.16 -52.34 -14.84
CA ALA A 176 -7.09 -51.44 -15.22
C ALA A 176 -7.62 -50.43 -16.24
N GLN A 177 -7.62 -49.15 -15.87
CA GLN A 177 -7.53 -48.07 -16.85
C GLN A 177 -6.12 -47.53 -16.80
N ASP A 178 -5.31 -48.14 -17.65
CA ASP A 178 -4.04 -47.63 -18.13
C ASP A 178 -4.35 -46.37 -18.95
N ILE A 179 -4.36 -45.21 -18.29
CA ILE A 179 -4.30 -43.91 -18.98
C ILE A 179 -2.88 -43.40 -18.85
N SER A 180 -2.20 -43.47 -19.99
CA SER A 180 -0.86 -42.99 -20.27
C SER A 180 -0.54 -41.70 -19.53
N SER A 181 0.25 -41.81 -18.46
CA SER A 181 1.08 -40.72 -17.97
C SER A 181 2.17 -40.49 -19.02
N THR A 182 1.79 -39.75 -20.07
CA THR A 182 2.75 -39.22 -21.04
C THR A 182 3.61 -38.24 -20.27
N GLN A 183 4.82 -38.67 -19.99
CA GLN A 183 5.89 -37.96 -19.31
C GLN A 183 6.06 -36.59 -19.96
N ARG A 184 5.43 -35.58 -19.35
CA ARG A 184 5.40 -34.19 -19.85
C ARG A 184 6.83 -33.62 -19.73
N PRO A 185 7.34 -32.93 -20.77
CA PRO A 185 8.68 -32.38 -20.74
C PRO A 185 8.87 -31.46 -19.53
N LYS A 186 10.03 -31.61 -18.90
CA LYS A 186 10.48 -30.95 -17.68
C LYS A 186 10.77 -29.46 -17.94
N THR A 187 9.72 -28.68 -18.10
CA THR A 187 9.73 -27.21 -17.94
C THR A 187 9.24 -26.94 -16.52
N ASP A 188 9.85 -26.00 -15.79
CA ASP A 188 9.44 -25.58 -14.43
C ASP A 188 7.91 -25.67 -14.23
N VAL A 189 7.47 -26.71 -13.52
CA VAL A 189 6.06 -27.13 -13.51
C VAL A 189 5.34 -26.31 -12.45
N LEU A 190 4.42 -25.46 -12.90
CA LEU A 190 3.44 -24.81 -12.03
C LEU A 190 2.68 -25.91 -11.23
N PRO A 191 2.52 -25.76 -9.90
CA PRO A 191 1.79 -26.72 -9.08
C PRO A 191 0.39 -26.99 -9.63
N SER A 192 -0.06 -28.22 -9.49
CA SER A 192 -1.33 -28.72 -10.02
C SER A 192 -2.56 -28.02 -9.42
N PHE A 193 -2.43 -27.44 -8.22
CA PHE A 193 -3.50 -26.68 -7.58
C PHE A 193 -3.75 -25.30 -8.21
N ILE A 194 -2.83 -24.80 -9.04
CA ILE A 194 -2.96 -23.49 -9.70
C ILE A 194 -3.64 -23.69 -11.05
N PRO A 195 -4.79 -23.03 -11.29
CA PRO A 195 -5.47 -23.15 -12.57
C PRO A 195 -4.60 -22.51 -13.66
N LEU A 196 -4.31 -23.27 -14.71
CA LEU A 196 -3.63 -22.73 -15.91
C LEU A 196 -4.52 -21.73 -16.66
N ALA A 197 -5.84 -21.91 -16.56
CA ALA A 197 -6.81 -20.94 -17.04
C ALA A 197 -6.85 -19.72 -16.11
N GLY A 198 -7.04 -18.53 -16.69
CA GLY A 198 -7.10 -17.28 -15.92
C GLY A 198 -5.73 -16.67 -15.60
N HIS A 199 -4.67 -17.05 -16.32
CA HIS A 199 -3.39 -16.36 -16.27
C HIS A 199 -3.53 -14.91 -16.74
N ASP A 200 -3.15 -13.96 -15.87
CA ASP A 200 -3.24 -12.52 -16.10
C ASP A 200 -1.87 -11.98 -16.54
N GLN A 201 -1.68 -11.93 -17.86
CA GLN A 201 -0.43 -11.46 -18.46
C GLN A 201 -0.18 -9.96 -18.19
N ALA A 202 -1.24 -9.16 -18.08
CA ALA A 202 -1.10 -7.73 -17.81
C ALA A 202 -0.51 -7.49 -16.41
N PHE A 203 -0.91 -8.30 -15.43
CA PHE A 203 -0.32 -8.28 -14.09
C PHE A 203 1.16 -8.63 -14.09
N ALA A 204 1.56 -9.66 -14.83
CA ALA A 204 2.96 -10.10 -14.91
C ALA A 204 3.88 -9.05 -15.57
N LEU A 205 3.36 -8.29 -16.55
CA LEU A 205 4.09 -7.18 -17.16
C LEU A 205 4.32 -6.02 -16.17
N GLN A 206 3.39 -5.79 -15.25
CA GLN A 206 3.49 -4.72 -14.24
C GLN A 206 4.29 -5.13 -13.00
N ASN A 207 4.37 -6.43 -12.71
CA ASN A 207 5.02 -6.98 -11.52
C ASN A 207 6.07 -8.02 -11.94
N PRO A 208 7.28 -7.61 -12.37
CA PRO A 208 8.31 -8.53 -12.82
C PRO A 208 8.61 -9.65 -11.81
N GLY A 209 8.63 -10.88 -12.29
CA GLY A 209 8.82 -12.08 -11.47
C GLY A 209 7.56 -12.59 -10.77
N TRP A 210 6.45 -11.84 -10.79
CA TRP A 210 5.16 -12.32 -10.30
C TRP A 210 4.24 -12.70 -11.45
N GLU A 211 3.61 -13.85 -11.31
CA GLU A 211 2.52 -14.30 -12.17
C GLU A 211 1.23 -14.33 -11.36
N ARG A 212 0.09 -14.06 -12.01
CA ARG A 212 -1.23 -14.06 -11.39
C ARG A 212 -2.16 -14.99 -12.15
N TYR A 213 -2.89 -15.80 -11.40
CA TYR A 213 -3.86 -16.77 -11.92
C TYR A 213 -5.19 -16.59 -11.19
N VAL A 214 -6.24 -16.22 -11.92
CA VAL A 214 -7.57 -15.96 -11.37
C VAL A 214 -8.46 -17.18 -11.56
N GLY A 215 -8.89 -17.79 -10.45
CA GLY A 215 -9.82 -18.92 -10.42
C GLY A 215 -11.23 -18.54 -9.95
N THR A 216 -12.11 -19.53 -9.93
CA THR A 216 -13.48 -19.42 -9.39
C THR A 216 -13.44 -19.37 -7.86
N GLY A 217 -13.28 -18.18 -7.29
CA GLY A 217 -13.31 -17.93 -5.84
C GLY A 217 -11.95 -17.87 -5.15
N SER A 218 -10.86 -17.96 -5.90
CA SER A 218 -9.53 -17.71 -5.38
C SER A 218 -8.62 -17.13 -6.45
N GLU A 219 -7.70 -16.27 -6.02
CA GLU A 219 -6.62 -15.74 -6.83
C GLU A 219 -5.30 -16.32 -6.32
N PHE A 220 -4.46 -16.75 -7.24
CA PHE A 220 -3.11 -17.22 -6.95
C PHE A 220 -2.10 -16.22 -7.51
N ARG A 221 -1.09 -15.89 -6.73
CA ARG A 221 0.08 -15.14 -7.18
C ARG A 221 1.32 -15.96 -6.92
N VAL A 222 2.15 -16.14 -7.94
CA VAL A 222 3.34 -16.97 -7.89
C VAL A 222 4.53 -16.10 -8.16
N PHE A 223 5.49 -16.09 -7.23
CA PHE A 223 6.76 -15.42 -7.44
C PHE A 223 7.79 -16.41 -7.96
N LEU A 224 8.33 -16.13 -9.14
CA LEU A 224 9.35 -16.90 -9.82
C LEU A 224 10.67 -16.14 -9.80
N SER A 225 11.75 -16.85 -9.48
CA SER A 225 13.11 -16.34 -9.57
C SER A 225 14.01 -17.40 -10.18
N ASN A 226 14.66 -17.08 -11.29
CA ASN A 226 15.51 -18.01 -12.05
C ASN A 226 14.76 -19.30 -12.44
N GLY A 227 13.51 -19.18 -12.88
CA GLY A 227 12.61 -20.29 -13.20
C GLY A 227 11.96 -20.97 -11.99
N LYS A 228 12.49 -20.78 -10.78
CA LYS A 228 12.02 -21.48 -9.58
C LYS A 228 10.96 -20.70 -8.83
N ILE A 229 9.96 -21.40 -8.30
CA ILE A 229 8.96 -20.83 -7.40
C ILE A 229 9.63 -20.50 -6.07
N LYS A 230 9.53 -19.22 -5.69
CA LYS A 230 10.06 -18.66 -4.44
C LYS A 230 8.96 -18.24 -3.48
N ALA A 231 7.76 -17.95 -3.99
CA ALA A 231 6.61 -17.77 -3.13
C ALA A 231 5.31 -18.12 -3.86
N VAL A 232 4.32 -18.57 -3.11
CA VAL A 232 2.94 -18.71 -3.57
C VAL A 232 2.03 -18.00 -2.58
N GLN A 233 1.22 -17.09 -3.10
CA GLN A 233 0.16 -16.42 -2.36
C GLN A 233 -1.18 -16.89 -2.89
N MET A 234 -2.08 -17.28 -2.00
CA MET A 234 -3.48 -17.58 -2.32
C MET A 234 -4.37 -16.60 -1.58
N LEU A 235 -5.29 -15.95 -2.30
CA LEU A 235 -6.30 -15.05 -1.76
C LEU A 235 -7.68 -15.60 -2.09
N ALA A 236 -8.57 -15.66 -1.11
CA ALA A 236 -9.98 -15.91 -1.38
C ALA A 236 -10.62 -14.65 -1.98
N THR A 237 -11.42 -14.84 -3.03
CA THR A 237 -12.16 -13.76 -3.69
C THR A 237 -13.66 -13.95 -3.53
N ASN A 238 -14.47 -12.94 -3.82
CA ASN A 238 -15.94 -13.03 -3.82
C ASN A 238 -16.56 -13.56 -2.51
N GLY A 239 -15.96 -13.23 -1.37
CA GLY A 239 -16.45 -13.69 -0.06
C GLY A 239 -16.21 -15.17 0.23
N HIS A 240 -15.48 -15.89 -0.61
CA HIS A 240 -15.05 -17.25 -0.30
C HIS A 240 -14.07 -17.28 0.87
N VAL A 241 -13.90 -18.48 1.42
CA VAL A 241 -12.97 -18.79 2.50
C VAL A 241 -12.10 -19.95 2.04
N ILE A 242 -10.83 -19.92 2.40
CA ILE A 242 -9.90 -21.02 2.17
C ILE A 242 -10.09 -22.03 3.30
N SER A 243 -10.44 -23.27 2.98
CA SER A 243 -10.51 -24.32 3.99
C SER A 243 -9.11 -24.69 4.49
N GLU A 244 -9.01 -25.05 5.77
CA GLU A 244 -7.72 -25.51 6.34
C GLU A 244 -7.19 -26.75 5.59
N SER A 245 -8.07 -27.64 5.13
CA SER A 245 -7.71 -28.78 4.29
C SER A 245 -7.06 -28.38 2.97
N ARG A 246 -7.53 -27.28 2.36
CA ARG A 246 -6.96 -26.76 1.11
C ARG A 246 -5.58 -26.16 1.35
N LEU A 247 -5.42 -25.38 2.42
CA LEU A 247 -4.11 -24.88 2.86
C LEU A 247 -3.13 -26.04 3.06
N LYS A 248 -3.50 -27.06 3.84
CA LYS A 248 -2.67 -28.24 4.10
C LYS A 248 -2.28 -28.99 2.82
N THR A 249 -3.22 -29.18 1.89
CA THR A 249 -2.94 -29.82 0.60
C THR A 249 -1.89 -29.03 -0.19
N ILE A 250 -1.99 -27.71 -0.19
CA ILE A 250 -1.04 -26.82 -0.86
C ILE A 250 0.34 -26.88 -0.19
N LEU A 251 0.39 -26.95 1.15
CA LEU A 251 1.65 -27.14 1.87
C LEU A 251 2.31 -28.47 1.50
N ILE A 252 1.56 -29.59 1.47
CA ILE A 252 2.10 -30.89 1.04
C ILE A 252 2.71 -30.80 -0.35
N GLU A 253 2.03 -30.15 -1.29
CA GLU A 253 2.52 -30.04 -2.67
C GLU A 253 3.77 -29.14 -2.79
N LEU A 254 3.86 -28.07 -2.00
CA LEU A 254 4.96 -27.11 -2.06
C LEU A 254 6.19 -27.51 -1.22
N THR A 255 5.97 -28.14 -0.06
CA THR A 255 7.02 -28.39 0.94
C THR A 255 7.17 -29.86 1.30
N GLY A 256 6.23 -30.73 0.90
CA GLY A 256 6.21 -32.14 1.24
C GLY A 256 5.58 -32.47 2.60
N THR A 257 5.06 -31.47 3.34
CA THR A 257 4.44 -31.66 4.66
C THR A 257 3.25 -30.72 4.86
N ASP A 258 2.26 -31.14 5.65
CA ASP A 258 1.16 -30.28 6.10
C ASP A 258 1.38 -29.70 7.51
N GLU A 259 2.48 -30.07 8.15
CA GLU A 259 2.84 -29.61 9.48
C GLU A 259 3.48 -28.22 9.43
N TYR A 260 3.07 -27.35 10.34
CA TYR A 260 3.69 -26.05 10.54
C TYR A 260 3.60 -25.65 12.01
N SER A 261 4.57 -24.87 12.46
CA SER A 261 4.61 -24.34 13.83
C SER A 261 4.43 -22.84 13.80
N ILE A 262 3.39 -22.34 14.50
CA ILE A 262 3.12 -20.91 14.58
C ILE A 262 4.12 -20.28 15.55
N SER A 263 4.87 -19.29 15.06
CA SER A 263 5.88 -18.55 15.82
C SER A 263 5.37 -17.21 16.34
N SER A 264 4.36 -16.61 15.69
CA SER A 264 3.82 -15.32 16.10
C SER A 264 2.37 -15.11 15.63
N HIS A 265 1.64 -14.27 16.36
CA HIS A 265 0.33 -13.74 15.98
C HIS A 265 0.33 -12.21 16.10
N GLU A 266 -0.27 -11.55 15.13
CA GLU A 266 -0.43 -10.10 15.10
C GLU A 266 -1.82 -9.74 14.59
N GLN A 267 -2.42 -8.67 15.10
CA GLN A 267 -3.69 -8.16 14.58
C GLN A 267 -3.46 -6.95 13.69
N GLN A 268 -3.82 -7.04 12.41
CA GLN A 268 -3.66 -5.97 11.44
C GLN A 268 -4.94 -5.79 10.62
N PHE A 269 -5.47 -4.57 10.58
CA PHE A 269 -6.64 -4.20 9.75
C PHE A 269 -7.86 -5.13 9.94
N GLY A 270 -8.10 -5.60 11.16
CA GLY A 270 -9.20 -6.51 11.46
C GLY A 270 -8.94 -7.99 11.14
N PHE A 271 -7.74 -8.33 10.65
CA PHE A 271 -7.27 -9.71 10.47
C PHE A 271 -6.34 -10.12 11.60
N GLN A 272 -6.40 -11.40 11.96
CA GLN A 272 -5.37 -12.07 12.73
C GLN A 272 -4.35 -12.68 11.77
N VAL A 273 -3.16 -12.09 11.71
CA VAL A 273 -2.02 -12.54 10.91
C VAL A 273 -1.19 -13.48 11.78
N SER A 274 -0.98 -14.71 11.31
CA SER A 274 -0.15 -15.70 12.00
C SER A 274 1.07 -15.99 11.15
N ARG A 275 2.26 -15.93 11.76
CA ARG A 275 3.51 -16.37 11.13
C ARG A 275 3.84 -17.75 11.62
N ALA A 276 4.16 -18.65 10.70
CA ALA A 276 4.53 -20.02 10.98
C ALA A 276 5.73 -20.43 10.16
N THR A 277 6.44 -21.44 10.64
CA THR A 277 7.51 -22.12 9.91
C THR A 277 7.02 -23.52 9.54
N VAL A 278 7.13 -23.88 8.26
CA VAL A 278 6.70 -25.19 7.72
C VAL A 278 7.89 -26.14 7.68
N THR A 279 9.01 -25.67 7.14
CA THR A 279 10.32 -26.35 7.12
C THR A 279 11.40 -25.33 7.44
N PRO A 280 12.65 -25.72 7.72
CA PRO A 280 13.74 -24.77 7.97
C PRO A 280 14.02 -23.79 6.81
N LYS A 281 13.49 -24.04 5.62
CA LYS A 281 13.65 -23.23 4.40
C LYS A 281 12.33 -22.70 3.86
N SER A 282 11.25 -22.78 4.64
CA SER A 282 9.94 -22.31 4.18
C SER A 282 9.11 -21.75 5.31
N ASP A 283 8.65 -20.53 5.09
CA ASP A 283 7.79 -19.79 6.01
C ASP A 283 6.36 -19.70 5.46
N LEU A 284 5.42 -19.54 6.39
CA LEU A 284 3.99 -19.41 6.13
C LEU A 284 3.44 -18.19 6.84
N LEU A 285 2.70 -17.35 6.12
CA LEU A 285 1.87 -16.28 6.68
C LEU A 285 0.41 -16.62 6.43
N ILE A 286 -0.42 -16.60 7.47
CA ILE A 286 -1.85 -16.91 7.40
C ILE A 286 -2.66 -15.69 7.84
N TYR A 287 -3.59 -15.23 7.02
CA TYR A 287 -4.51 -14.15 7.32
C TYR A 287 -5.88 -14.72 7.65
N ARG A 288 -6.29 -14.59 8.92
CA ARG A 288 -7.58 -15.07 9.42
C ARG A 288 -8.50 -13.92 9.80
N LYS A 289 -9.80 -14.09 9.57
CA LYS A 289 -10.86 -13.24 10.12
C LYS A 289 -11.94 -14.16 10.66
N GLU A 290 -12.37 -13.96 11.91
CA GLU A 290 -13.39 -14.83 12.55
C GLU A 290 -13.03 -16.33 12.43
N SER A 291 -11.75 -16.66 12.63
CA SER A 291 -11.15 -18.00 12.47
C SER A 291 -11.13 -18.58 11.04
N ALA A 292 -11.75 -17.92 10.06
CA ALA A 292 -11.71 -18.30 8.65
C ALA A 292 -10.42 -17.81 7.97
N VAL A 293 -9.78 -18.65 7.14
CA VAL A 293 -8.59 -18.26 6.37
C VAL A 293 -9.02 -17.52 5.10
N HIS A 294 -8.59 -16.27 4.95
CA HIS A 294 -8.89 -15.45 3.78
C HIS A 294 -7.72 -15.34 2.80
N ALA A 295 -6.50 -15.44 3.31
CA ALA A 295 -5.31 -15.47 2.47
C ALA A 295 -4.18 -16.18 3.20
N PHE A 296 -3.24 -16.72 2.43
CA PHE A 296 -1.96 -17.14 2.97
C PHE A 296 -0.84 -16.97 1.95
N VAL A 297 0.40 -16.91 2.45
CA VAL A 297 1.62 -16.83 1.65
C VAL A 297 2.57 -17.90 2.12
N VAL A 298 3.07 -18.72 1.20
CA VAL A 298 4.15 -19.67 1.43
C VAL A 298 5.40 -19.14 0.75
N SER A 299 6.46 -18.93 1.52
CA SER A 299 7.78 -18.54 1.01
C SER A 299 8.68 -19.78 0.97
N LEU A 300 9.44 -19.95 -0.12
CA LEU A 300 10.32 -21.08 -0.39
C LEU A 300 11.73 -20.56 -0.70
N ASP A 301 12.75 -21.16 -0.08
CA ASP A 301 14.16 -20.77 -0.21
C ASP A 301 14.98 -21.72 -1.11
#